data_AF-A0A1H6Y7X9-F1
#
_entry.id   AF-A0A1H6Y7X9-F1
#
_cell.length_a   1.000
_cell.length_b   1.000
_cell.length_c   1.000
_cell.angle_alpha   90.00
_cell.angle_beta   90.00
_cell.angle_gamma   90.00
#
_symmetry.space_group_name_H-M   'P 1'
#
loop_
_entity.id
_entity.type
_entity.pdbx_description
1 polymer ?
#
loop_
_entity_poly.entity_id
_entity_poly.type
_entity_poly.pdbx_seq_one_letter_code
_entity_poly.pdbx_strand_id
1 'polypeptide(L)'
;MVRGLADIGAEGVLLAGAGRAILLQIADPKVGHGVAEHSNFAERPMDRLRATMTYVYAVVYGSEEQLKAVRRAVNRAHAPVRRGPDGASTGYSAFDAESQLWVVATLYDTAVTVYQHVHGTLDDEAADRIYREYARIGTALQLPADKWPADRIAFETYWESRVRGLYPDDKALKVARDLLHPAGGPRLLRLAMPLARFLTAGLLPDHLREGFGFTWGESQARRFERTMRLVGRVYPRLPQRVRHWPRDYYLGQLVVEPKVPHA
;
A
#
# COMPACT_ATOMS: atom_id res chain seq x y z
N MET A 1 -13.97 -15.77 12.57
CA MET A 1 -12.58 -16.27 12.66
C MET A 1 -11.94 -16.05 11.30
N VAL A 2 -10.80 -15.36 11.27
CA VAL A 2 -10.06 -15.05 10.04
C VAL A 2 -9.37 -16.33 9.59
N ARG A 3 -9.49 -16.69 8.31
CA ARG A 3 -8.97 -17.93 7.74
C ARG A 3 -7.87 -17.70 6.70
N GLY A 4 -7.58 -16.45 6.33
CA GLY A 4 -6.51 -16.11 5.38
C GLY A 4 -6.58 -14.67 4.87
N LEU A 5 -5.73 -14.36 3.88
CA LEU A 5 -5.61 -13.03 3.26
C LEU A 5 -6.93 -12.58 2.63
N ALA A 6 -7.70 -13.51 2.06
CA ALA A 6 -8.98 -13.20 1.44
C ALA A 6 -10.02 -12.63 2.43
N ASP A 7 -9.91 -12.93 3.72
CA ASP A 7 -10.82 -12.40 4.73
C ASP A 7 -10.48 -10.97 5.13
N ILE A 8 -9.19 -10.67 5.32
CA ILE A 8 -8.76 -9.31 5.70
C ILE A 8 -8.72 -8.36 4.50
N GLY A 9 -8.35 -8.88 3.32
CA GLY A 9 -8.10 -8.06 2.13
C GLY A 9 -9.36 -7.38 1.61
N ALA A 10 -10.55 -7.91 1.94
CA ALA A 10 -11.83 -7.38 1.50
C ALA A 10 -12.27 -6.18 2.36
N GLU A 11 -11.66 -5.99 3.53
CA GLU A 11 -12.01 -4.90 4.44
C GLU A 11 -11.57 -3.55 3.86
N GLY A 12 -12.53 -2.74 3.44
CA GLY A 12 -12.30 -1.37 2.97
C GLY A 12 -11.59 -0.45 3.97
N VAL A 13 -11.57 -0.77 5.27
CA VAL A 13 -10.84 0.02 6.27
C VAL A 13 -9.34 0.03 6.02
N LEU A 14 -8.79 -0.97 5.32
CA LEU A 14 -7.37 -1.00 4.96
C LEU A 14 -6.94 0.22 4.12
N LEU A 15 -7.88 0.85 3.40
CA LEU A 15 -7.62 2.10 2.67
C LEU A 15 -7.22 3.27 3.60
N ALA A 16 -7.56 3.22 4.89
CA ALA A 16 -7.08 4.19 5.87
C ALA A 16 -5.55 4.19 6.01
N GLY A 17 -4.90 3.05 5.72
CA GLY A 17 -3.45 2.91 5.71
C GLY A 17 -2.78 3.28 4.39
N ALA A 18 -3.52 3.61 3.34
CA ALA A 18 -2.94 3.83 2.00
C ALA A 18 -1.85 4.92 1.99
N GLY A 19 -2.07 6.01 2.73
CA GLY A 19 -1.05 7.06 2.89
C GLY A 19 0.21 6.52 3.57
N ARG A 20 0.07 5.82 4.70
CA ARG A 20 1.18 5.21 5.44
C ARG A 20 2.03 4.30 4.54
N ALA A 21 1.40 3.38 3.80
CA ALA A 21 2.11 2.50 2.87
C ALA A 21 2.90 3.28 1.81
N ILE A 22 2.28 4.31 1.22
CA ILE A 22 2.94 5.15 0.21
C ILE A 22 4.13 5.91 0.81
N LEU A 23 3.98 6.49 2.01
CA LEU A 23 5.08 7.24 2.63
C LEU A 23 6.26 6.32 3.01
N LEU A 24 5.98 5.11 3.51
CA LEU A 24 7.02 4.09 3.72
C LEU A 24 7.74 3.69 2.43
N GLN A 25 6.99 3.54 1.33
CA GLN A 25 7.55 3.22 0.02
C GLN A 25 8.48 4.32 -0.48
N ILE A 26 8.02 5.58 -0.52
CA ILE A 26 8.79 6.69 -1.10
C ILE A 26 9.94 7.14 -0.20
N ALA A 27 9.96 6.73 1.07
CA ALA A 27 11.11 6.95 1.95
C ALA A 27 12.33 6.10 1.54
N ASP A 28 12.14 5.04 0.73
CA ASP A 28 13.26 4.39 0.05
C ASP A 28 13.65 5.22 -1.19
N PRO A 29 14.92 5.67 -1.33
CA PRO A 29 15.31 6.55 -2.42
C PRO A 29 15.07 5.97 -3.82
N LYS A 30 15.25 4.66 -4.04
CA LYS A 30 15.02 4.06 -5.37
C LYS A 30 13.55 4.15 -5.75
N VAL A 31 12.67 3.82 -4.81
CA VAL A 31 11.22 3.88 -5.02
C VAL A 31 10.74 5.34 -5.11
N GLY A 32 11.19 6.20 -4.19
CA GLY A 32 10.85 7.62 -4.15
C GLY A 32 11.26 8.35 -5.42
N HIS A 33 12.48 8.13 -5.93
CA HIS A 33 12.96 8.76 -7.16
C HIS A 33 12.21 8.25 -8.38
N GLY A 34 11.98 6.93 -8.49
CA GLY A 34 11.19 6.37 -9.57
C GLY A 34 9.75 6.92 -9.61
N VAL A 35 9.15 7.13 -8.44
CA VAL A 35 7.83 7.80 -8.34
C VAL A 35 7.93 9.27 -8.72
N ALA A 36 8.90 10.01 -8.19
CA ALA A 36 9.03 11.45 -8.44
C ALA A 36 9.32 11.78 -9.91
N GLU A 37 10.08 10.95 -10.60
CA GLU A 37 10.54 11.21 -11.97
C GLU A 37 9.61 10.63 -13.06
N HIS A 38 8.84 9.59 -12.75
CA HIS A 38 8.01 8.89 -13.74
C HIS A 38 6.52 8.85 -13.41
N SER A 39 6.08 9.44 -12.29
CA SER A 39 4.67 9.47 -11.92
C SER A 39 4.12 10.90 -11.99
N ASN A 40 2.94 11.06 -12.61
CA ASN A 40 2.16 12.30 -12.54
C ASN A 40 1.46 12.44 -11.17
N PHE A 41 2.20 12.22 -10.09
CA PHE A 41 1.67 12.06 -8.74
C PHE A 41 0.83 13.26 -8.28
N ALA A 42 1.28 14.46 -8.63
CA ALA A 42 0.60 15.72 -8.35
C ALA A 42 -0.73 15.89 -9.11
N GLU A 43 -0.84 15.31 -10.31
CA GLU A 43 -1.99 15.50 -11.19
C GLU A 43 -3.03 14.39 -11.01
N ARG A 44 -2.61 13.16 -10.68
CA ARG A 44 -3.45 11.96 -10.73
C ARG A 44 -3.24 10.98 -9.55
N PRO A 45 -3.26 11.45 -8.27
CA PRO A 45 -3.00 10.58 -7.11
C PRO A 45 -4.03 9.45 -6.96
N MET A 46 -5.29 9.70 -7.37
CA MET A 46 -6.36 8.70 -7.35
C MET A 46 -6.14 7.58 -8.36
N ASP A 47 -5.40 7.82 -9.44
CA ASP A 47 -5.17 6.82 -10.46
C ASP A 47 -4.09 5.82 -10.05
N ARG A 48 -3.08 6.26 -9.29
CA ARG A 48 -2.12 5.36 -8.65
C ARG A 48 -2.79 4.51 -7.57
N LEU A 49 -3.63 5.12 -6.74
CA LEU A 49 -4.42 4.38 -5.75
C LEU A 49 -5.30 3.33 -6.44
N ARG A 50 -6.03 3.73 -7.50
CA ARG A 50 -6.83 2.80 -8.32
C ARG A 50 -5.98 1.66 -8.88
N ALA A 51 -4.87 1.96 -9.55
CA ALA A 51 -4.01 0.94 -10.14
C ALA A 51 -3.50 -0.07 -9.09
N THR A 52 -3.09 0.42 -7.92
CA THR A 52 -2.60 -0.41 -6.81
C THR A 52 -3.73 -1.29 -6.25
N MET A 53 -4.90 -0.70 -5.94
CA MET A 53 -6.03 -1.45 -5.40
C MET A 53 -6.55 -2.48 -6.40
N THR A 54 -6.69 -2.09 -7.67
CA THR A 54 -7.09 -3.00 -8.74
C THR A 54 -6.11 -4.16 -8.90
N TYR A 55 -4.79 -3.92 -8.79
CA TYR A 55 -3.78 -4.98 -8.78
C TYR A 55 -3.93 -5.91 -7.57
N VAL A 56 -3.94 -5.36 -6.35
CA VAL A 56 -4.05 -6.15 -5.11
C VAL A 56 -5.31 -7.00 -5.11
N TYR A 57 -6.46 -6.40 -5.45
CA TYR A 57 -7.72 -7.13 -5.50
C TYR A 57 -7.74 -8.20 -6.59
N ALA A 58 -7.15 -7.95 -7.77
CA ALA A 58 -7.05 -8.97 -8.81
C ALA A 58 -6.16 -10.15 -8.40
N VAL A 59 -5.08 -9.92 -7.66
CA VAL A 59 -4.22 -11.00 -7.14
C VAL A 59 -4.95 -11.86 -6.12
N VAL A 60 -5.75 -11.25 -5.25
CA VAL A 60 -6.42 -11.94 -4.14
C VAL A 60 -7.75 -12.57 -4.55
N TYR A 61 -8.53 -11.90 -5.40
CA TYR A 61 -9.93 -12.25 -5.72
C TYR A 61 -10.24 -12.35 -7.22
N GLY A 62 -9.32 -11.92 -8.10
CA GLY A 62 -9.58 -11.86 -9.53
C GLY A 62 -9.54 -13.22 -10.21
N SER A 63 -10.17 -13.31 -11.39
CA SER A 63 -10.00 -14.45 -12.30
C SER A 63 -8.58 -14.47 -12.89
N GLU A 64 -8.18 -15.61 -13.47
CA GLU A 64 -6.89 -15.68 -14.18
C GLU A 64 -6.76 -14.64 -15.29
N GLU A 65 -7.85 -14.32 -15.99
CA GLU A 65 -7.85 -13.34 -17.06
C GLU A 65 -7.67 -11.92 -16.53
N GLN A 66 -8.35 -11.59 -15.43
CA GLN A 66 -8.17 -10.32 -14.72
C GLN A 66 -6.74 -10.18 -14.18
N LEU A 67 -6.18 -11.25 -13.60
CA LEU A 67 -4.80 -11.27 -13.14
C LEU A 67 -3.81 -11.07 -14.30
N LYS A 68 -3.99 -11.76 -15.43
CA LYS A 68 -3.16 -11.56 -16.64
C LYS A 68 -3.26 -10.12 -17.16
N ALA A 69 -4.47 -9.56 -17.20
CA ALA A 69 -4.71 -8.20 -17.68
C ALA A 69 -4.01 -7.16 -16.79
N VAL A 70 -4.14 -7.25 -15.47
CA VAL A 70 -3.52 -6.30 -14.54
C VAL A 70 -2.00 -6.44 -14.52
N ARG A 71 -1.46 -7.68 -14.58
CA ARG A 71 0.00 -7.91 -14.68
C ARG A 71 0.58 -7.23 -15.91
N ARG A 72 -0.07 -7.38 -17.06
CA ARG A 72 0.35 -6.73 -18.31
C ARG A 72 0.27 -5.20 -18.21
N ALA A 73 -0.78 -4.66 -17.59
CA ALA A 73 -0.94 -3.22 -17.39
C ALA A 73 0.17 -2.66 -16.49
N VAL A 74 0.45 -3.32 -15.35
CA VAL A 74 1.51 -2.92 -14.42
C VAL A 74 2.89 -3.03 -15.09
N ASN A 75 3.18 -4.12 -15.80
CA ASN A 75 4.47 -4.28 -16.50
C ASN A 75 4.72 -3.17 -17.53
N ARG A 76 3.68 -2.76 -18.29
CA ARG A 76 3.80 -1.63 -19.22
C ARG A 76 4.04 -0.31 -18.50
N ALA A 77 3.36 -0.09 -17.37
CA ALA A 77 3.56 1.11 -16.55
C ALA A 77 4.94 1.13 -15.88
N HIS A 78 5.49 -0.02 -15.49
CA HIS A 78 6.81 -0.17 -14.88
C HIS A 78 7.95 -0.13 -15.92
N ALA A 79 7.68 -0.48 -17.18
CA ALA A 79 8.67 -0.47 -18.27
C ALA A 79 9.52 0.81 -18.34
N PRO A 80 8.95 2.03 -18.35
CA PRO A 80 9.76 3.25 -18.42
C PRO A 80 10.40 3.66 -17.08
N VAL A 81 10.02 3.06 -15.96
CA VAL A 81 10.46 3.47 -14.61
C VAL A 81 11.82 2.86 -14.31
N ARG A 82 12.86 3.45 -14.89
CA ARG A 82 14.25 3.02 -14.70
C ARG A 82 15.21 4.17 -14.98
N ARG A 83 16.29 4.21 -14.22
CA ARG A 83 17.41 5.13 -14.40
C ARG A 83 18.71 4.42 -14.06
N GLY A 84 19.72 4.57 -14.92
CA GLY A 84 21.07 4.06 -14.64
C GLY A 84 21.72 4.80 -13.47
N PRO A 85 22.78 4.22 -12.88
CA PRO A 85 23.57 4.92 -11.88
C PRO A 85 24.25 6.16 -12.48
N ASP A 86 24.46 7.17 -11.64
CA ASP A 86 25.23 8.37 -11.94
C ASP A 86 25.98 8.85 -10.70
N GLY A 87 26.66 10.00 -10.79
CA GLY A 87 27.45 10.54 -9.66
C GLY A 87 26.63 10.87 -8.41
N ALA A 88 25.30 10.90 -8.49
CA ALA A 88 24.39 11.25 -7.39
C ALA A 88 23.47 10.10 -6.95
N SER A 89 23.39 9.00 -7.69
CA SER A 89 22.44 7.90 -7.43
C SER A 89 22.98 6.56 -7.92
N THR A 90 22.68 5.48 -7.19
CA THR A 90 22.93 4.10 -7.64
C THR A 90 22.01 3.66 -8.78
N GLY A 91 21.10 4.52 -9.23
CA GLY A 91 20.05 4.19 -10.18
C GLY A 91 18.90 3.41 -9.53
N TYR A 92 17.85 3.21 -10.31
CA TYR A 92 16.65 2.48 -9.88
C TYR A 92 15.97 1.80 -11.06
N SER A 93 15.14 0.80 -10.76
CA SER A 93 14.27 0.12 -11.73
C SER A 93 13.04 -0.39 -11.00
N ALA A 94 11.85 -0.23 -11.58
CA ALA A 94 10.64 -0.84 -11.04
C ALA A 94 10.62 -2.39 -11.13
N PHE A 95 11.61 -2.98 -11.81
CA PHE A 95 11.87 -4.42 -11.84
C PHE A 95 12.98 -4.87 -10.87
N ASP A 96 13.54 -3.98 -10.06
CA ASP A 96 14.49 -4.33 -9.01
C ASP A 96 13.79 -5.14 -7.91
N ALA A 97 14.26 -6.37 -7.67
CA ALA A 97 13.61 -7.30 -6.76
C ALA A 97 13.57 -6.80 -5.30
N GLU A 98 14.62 -6.10 -4.85
CA GLU A 98 14.67 -5.52 -3.49
C GLU A 98 13.63 -4.39 -3.34
N SER A 99 13.48 -3.55 -4.35
CA SER A 99 12.45 -2.51 -4.38
C SER A 99 11.04 -3.10 -4.42
N GLN A 100 10.82 -4.18 -5.18
CA GLN A 100 9.53 -4.90 -5.21
C GLN A 100 9.23 -5.56 -3.86
N LEU A 101 10.23 -6.19 -3.23
CA LEU A 101 10.12 -6.74 -1.88
C LEU A 101 9.72 -5.65 -0.89
N TRP A 102 10.39 -4.50 -0.91
CA TRP A 102 10.08 -3.37 -0.05
C TRP A 102 8.63 -2.90 -0.23
N VAL A 103 8.18 -2.69 -1.47
CA VAL A 103 6.81 -2.28 -1.75
C VAL A 103 5.80 -3.28 -1.17
N VAL A 104 5.99 -4.58 -1.40
CA VAL A 104 5.05 -5.61 -0.89
C VAL A 104 5.11 -5.72 0.63
N ALA A 105 6.29 -5.59 1.23
CA ALA A 105 6.45 -5.56 2.68
C ALA A 105 5.66 -4.40 3.33
N THR A 106 5.70 -3.20 2.74
CA THR A 106 4.90 -2.07 3.25
C THR A 106 3.40 -2.32 3.13
N LEU A 107 2.94 -3.04 2.10
CA LEU A 107 1.53 -3.40 1.95
C LEU A 107 1.09 -4.42 3.00
N TYR A 108 1.93 -5.42 3.29
CA TYR A 108 1.67 -6.42 4.33
C TYR A 108 1.57 -5.77 5.71
N ASP A 109 2.63 -5.08 6.11
CA ASP A 109 2.74 -4.49 7.44
C ASP A 109 1.63 -3.45 7.67
N THR A 110 1.33 -2.62 6.65
CA THR A 110 0.22 -1.66 6.74
C THR A 110 -1.13 -2.33 6.89
N ALA A 111 -1.40 -3.38 6.11
CA ALA A 111 -2.67 -4.07 6.18
C ALA A 111 -2.87 -4.75 7.54
N VAL A 112 -1.85 -5.45 8.05
CA VAL A 112 -1.89 -6.08 9.39
C VAL A 112 -2.06 -5.02 10.47
N THR A 113 -1.28 -3.94 10.43
CA THR A 113 -1.36 -2.83 11.39
C THR A 113 -2.76 -2.26 11.45
N VAL A 114 -3.34 -1.86 10.31
CA VAL A 114 -4.67 -1.26 10.25
C VAL A 114 -5.74 -2.27 10.65
N TYR A 115 -5.65 -3.51 10.17
CA TYR A 115 -6.59 -4.56 10.52
C TYR A 115 -6.64 -4.78 12.04
N GLN A 116 -5.48 -4.90 12.70
CA GLN A 116 -5.41 -5.18 14.13
C GLN A 116 -5.86 -4.00 14.99
N HIS A 117 -5.68 -2.75 14.54
CA HIS A 117 -6.28 -1.58 15.22
C HIS A 117 -7.81 -1.60 15.21
N VAL A 118 -8.43 -2.25 14.22
CA VAL A 118 -9.89 -2.22 14.00
C VAL A 118 -10.57 -3.48 14.50
N HIS A 119 -9.95 -4.65 14.30
CA HIS A 119 -10.52 -5.96 14.59
C HIS A 119 -9.86 -6.65 15.80
N GLY A 120 -8.79 -6.07 16.36
CA GLY A 120 -7.99 -6.69 17.40
C GLY A 120 -6.91 -7.61 16.84
N THR A 121 -6.09 -8.14 17.74
CA THR A 121 -4.94 -9.00 17.40
C THR A 121 -5.39 -10.24 16.63
N LEU A 122 -4.65 -10.58 15.58
CA LEU A 122 -4.85 -11.82 14.82
C LEU A 122 -4.33 -13.01 15.65
N ASP A 123 -5.00 -14.15 15.58
CA ASP A 123 -4.42 -15.39 16.08
C ASP A 123 -3.17 -15.76 15.26
N ASP A 124 -2.21 -16.44 15.89
CA ASP A 124 -0.91 -16.71 15.28
C ASP A 124 -1.02 -17.56 14.00
N GLU A 125 -1.95 -18.53 13.97
CA GLU A 125 -2.16 -19.37 12.79
C GLU A 125 -2.68 -18.55 11.60
N ALA A 126 -3.67 -17.69 11.83
CA ALA A 126 -4.16 -16.77 10.81
C ALA A 126 -3.07 -15.79 10.38
N ALA A 127 -2.28 -15.25 11.31
CA ALA A 127 -1.19 -14.33 11.01
C ALA A 127 -0.12 -14.98 10.12
N ASP A 128 0.31 -16.21 10.43
CA ASP A 128 1.27 -16.99 9.63
C ASP A 128 0.72 -17.33 8.24
N ARG A 129 -0.57 -17.66 8.16
CA ARG A 129 -1.23 -17.97 6.89
C ARG A 129 -1.36 -16.73 6.00
N ILE A 130 -1.84 -15.61 6.55
CA ILE A 130 -1.91 -14.31 5.86
C ILE A 130 -0.52 -13.91 5.36
N TYR A 131 0.50 -14.06 6.20
CA TYR A 131 1.89 -13.74 5.85
C TYR A 131 2.36 -14.52 4.62
N ARG A 132 2.18 -15.84 4.60
CA ARG A 132 2.55 -16.68 3.46
C ARG A 132 1.77 -16.33 2.20
N GLU A 133 0.47 -16.05 2.34
CA GLU A 133 -0.38 -15.68 1.21
C GLU A 133 -0.01 -14.31 0.62
N TYR A 134 0.52 -13.39 1.44
CA TYR A 134 0.95 -12.06 1.00
C TYR A 134 2.09 -12.10 -0.02
N ALA A 135 2.93 -13.14 -0.01
CA ALA A 135 3.96 -13.37 -1.02
C ALA A 135 3.38 -13.34 -2.45
N ARG A 136 2.12 -13.77 -2.64
CA ARG A 136 1.43 -13.75 -3.95
C ARG A 136 1.34 -12.35 -4.55
N ILE A 137 1.24 -11.30 -3.72
CA ILE A 137 1.17 -9.90 -4.18
C ILE A 137 2.50 -9.47 -4.81
N GLY A 138 3.64 -10.02 -4.37
CA GLY A 138 4.92 -9.77 -5.04
C GLY A 138 5.17 -10.70 -6.21
N THR A 139 4.98 -12.00 -6.01
CA THR A 139 5.32 -13.04 -7.00
C THR A 139 4.42 -13.02 -8.23
N ALA A 140 3.20 -12.45 -8.12
CA ALA A 140 2.36 -12.18 -9.27
C ALA A 140 2.99 -11.15 -10.25
N LEU A 141 4.00 -10.37 -9.85
CA LEU A 141 4.80 -9.56 -10.75
C LEU A 141 6.13 -10.24 -11.09
N GLN A 142 7.24 -9.77 -10.50
CA GLN A 142 8.59 -10.25 -10.78
C GLN A 142 9.38 -10.56 -9.52
N LEU A 143 8.80 -10.41 -8.32
CA LEU A 143 9.50 -10.74 -7.09
C LEU A 143 9.75 -12.25 -7.04
N PRO A 144 11.00 -12.72 -6.97
CA PRO A 144 11.30 -14.13 -6.76
C PRO A 144 10.73 -14.61 -5.42
N ALA A 145 10.16 -15.81 -5.37
CA ALA A 145 9.48 -16.31 -4.17
C ALA A 145 10.42 -16.47 -2.97
N ASP A 146 11.69 -16.81 -3.21
CA ASP A 146 12.77 -16.95 -2.24
C ASP A 146 13.25 -15.62 -1.63
N LYS A 147 12.88 -14.49 -2.24
CA LYS A 147 13.15 -13.15 -1.68
C LYS A 147 12.15 -12.73 -0.61
N TRP A 148 10.95 -13.31 -0.57
CA TRP A 148 10.03 -13.09 0.53
C TRP A 148 10.58 -13.76 1.79
N PRO A 149 10.66 -13.08 2.96
CA PRO A 149 11.24 -13.70 4.15
C PRO A 149 10.49 -14.98 4.53
N ALA A 150 11.21 -15.98 5.05
CA ALA A 150 10.67 -17.33 5.21
C ALA A 150 9.46 -17.40 6.15
N ASP A 151 9.47 -16.56 7.20
CA ASP A 151 8.43 -16.48 8.23
C ASP A 151 8.32 -15.06 8.80
N ARG A 152 7.40 -14.86 9.75
CA ARG A 152 7.16 -13.55 10.38
C ARG A 152 8.36 -13.06 11.20
N ILE A 153 9.20 -13.94 11.75
CA ILE A 153 10.37 -13.57 12.55
C ILE A 153 11.46 -13.00 11.64
N ALA A 154 11.72 -13.69 10.51
CA ALA A 154 12.61 -13.21 9.47
C ALA A 154 12.10 -11.90 8.85
N PHE A 155 10.78 -11.78 8.66
CA PHE A 155 10.17 -10.54 8.20
C PHE A 155 10.39 -9.39 9.17
N GLU A 156 10.16 -9.58 10.47
CA GLU A 156 10.33 -8.53 11.47
C GLU A 156 11.78 -8.04 11.53
N THR A 157 12.74 -8.95 11.48
CA THR A 157 14.17 -8.61 11.40
C THR A 157 14.49 -7.77 10.16
N TYR A 158 13.99 -8.17 8.98
CA TYR A 158 14.12 -7.41 7.74
C TYR A 158 13.45 -6.04 7.84
N TRP A 159 12.20 -6.02 8.31
CA TRP A 159 11.35 -4.84 8.41
C TRP A 159 12.00 -3.77 9.28
N GLU A 160 12.39 -4.13 10.51
CA GLU A 160 13.03 -3.21 11.42
C GLU A 160 14.34 -2.65 10.86
N SER A 161 15.18 -3.52 10.28
CA SER A 161 16.45 -3.10 9.68
C SER A 161 16.24 -2.12 8.55
N ARG A 162 15.24 -2.37 7.68
CA ARG A 162 14.93 -1.48 6.56
C ARG A 162 14.36 -0.17 7.07
N VAL A 163 13.35 -0.21 7.93
CA VAL A 163 12.68 0.98 8.49
C VAL A 163 13.67 1.91 9.20
N ARG A 164 14.61 1.38 10.00
CA ARG A 164 15.67 2.18 10.66
C ARG A 164 16.59 2.91 9.68
N GLY A 165 16.78 2.38 8.48
CA GLY A 165 17.64 2.96 7.44
C GLY A 165 16.94 3.99 6.54
N LEU A 166 15.64 4.24 6.73
CA LEU A 166 14.88 5.14 5.87
C LEU A 166 14.94 6.59 6.36
N TYR A 167 15.29 7.48 5.44
CA TYR A 167 15.28 8.93 5.64
C TYR A 167 14.69 9.56 4.37
N PRO A 168 13.48 10.14 4.43
CA PRO A 168 12.86 10.74 3.26
C PRO A 168 13.68 11.96 2.80
N ASP A 169 14.03 11.98 1.52
CA ASP A 169 14.73 13.11 0.90
C ASP A 169 13.75 14.14 0.31
N ASP A 170 14.28 15.19 -0.31
CA ASP A 170 13.49 16.27 -0.91
C ASP A 170 12.49 15.77 -1.97
N LYS A 171 12.83 14.73 -2.74
CA LYS A 171 11.92 14.15 -3.73
C LYS A 171 10.78 13.42 -3.03
N ALA A 172 11.08 12.63 -2.00
CA ALA A 172 10.07 11.96 -1.17
C ALA A 172 9.15 12.97 -0.48
N LEU A 173 9.69 14.04 0.08
CA LEU A 173 8.94 15.13 0.72
C LEU A 173 8.01 15.83 -0.27
N LYS A 174 8.48 16.10 -1.49
CA LYS A 174 7.64 16.67 -2.55
C LYS A 174 6.49 15.73 -2.90
N VAL A 175 6.77 14.45 -3.13
CA VAL A 175 5.73 13.45 -3.45
C VAL A 175 4.71 13.32 -2.30
N ALA A 176 5.18 13.31 -1.05
CA ALA A 176 4.31 13.28 0.13
C ALA A 176 3.40 14.52 0.19
N ARG A 177 3.93 15.71 -0.08
CA ARG A 177 3.14 16.95 -0.13
C ARG A 177 2.08 16.88 -1.22
N ASP A 178 2.45 16.47 -2.42
CA ASP A 178 1.56 16.34 -3.58
C ASP A 178 0.43 15.32 -3.29
N LEU A 179 0.74 14.22 -2.60
CA LEU A 179 -0.22 13.22 -2.13
C LEU A 179 -1.22 13.77 -1.11
N LEU A 180 -0.70 14.47 -0.10
CA LEU A 180 -1.43 14.81 1.13
C LEU A 180 -2.15 16.16 1.03
N HIS A 181 -1.77 16.98 0.04
CA HIS A 181 -2.33 18.29 -0.25
C HIS A 181 -2.69 18.41 -1.74
N PRO A 182 -3.59 17.55 -2.27
CA PRO A 182 -3.90 17.55 -3.70
C PRO A 182 -4.49 18.90 -4.11
N ALA A 183 -3.91 19.50 -5.16
CA ALA A 183 -4.33 20.79 -5.71
C ALA A 183 -5.68 20.72 -6.45
N GLY A 184 -6.08 19.52 -6.90
CA GLY A 184 -7.31 19.27 -7.66
C GLY A 184 -8.11 18.05 -7.16
N GLY A 185 -9.20 17.75 -7.86
CA GLY A 185 -10.06 16.59 -7.59
C GLY A 185 -11.42 16.92 -6.97
N PRO A 186 -12.30 15.91 -6.78
CA PRO A 186 -13.65 16.11 -6.26
C PRO A 186 -13.65 16.75 -4.86
N ARG A 187 -14.64 17.60 -4.56
CA ARG A 187 -14.75 18.27 -3.25
C ARG A 187 -14.75 17.28 -2.07
N LEU A 188 -15.36 16.11 -2.26
CA LEU A 188 -15.40 15.06 -1.23
C LEU A 188 -13.99 14.54 -0.87
N LEU A 189 -13.10 14.39 -1.86
CA LEU A 189 -11.72 14.00 -1.62
C LEU A 189 -11.01 15.04 -0.75
N ARG A 190 -11.13 16.33 -1.11
CA ARG A 190 -10.52 17.44 -0.35
C ARG A 190 -11.04 17.50 1.10
N LEU A 191 -12.31 17.17 1.32
CA LEU A 191 -12.90 17.11 2.66
C LEU A 191 -12.38 15.93 3.49
N ALA A 192 -12.02 14.81 2.86
CA ALA A 192 -11.45 13.66 3.52
C ALA A 192 -9.95 13.81 3.85
N MET A 193 -9.22 14.67 3.13
CA MET A 193 -7.75 14.79 3.27
C MET A 193 -7.24 15.13 4.68
N PRO A 194 -7.86 16.01 5.49
CA PRO A 194 -7.40 16.24 6.87
C PRO A 194 -7.39 14.96 7.71
N LEU A 195 -8.42 14.11 7.57
CA LEU A 195 -8.48 12.82 8.24
C LEU A 195 -7.43 11.86 7.66
N ALA A 196 -7.29 11.79 6.35
CA ALA A 196 -6.28 10.94 5.70
C ALA A 196 -4.85 11.30 6.15
N ARG A 197 -4.52 12.60 6.24
CA ARG A 197 -3.24 13.09 6.78
C ARG A 197 -3.05 12.69 8.24
N PHE A 198 -4.08 12.85 9.05
CA PHE A 198 -4.02 12.52 10.47
C PHE A 198 -3.79 11.02 10.71
N LEU A 199 -4.52 10.16 9.99
CA LEU A 199 -4.34 8.71 10.06
C LEU A 199 -2.98 8.27 9.52
N THR A 200 -2.54 8.86 8.40
CA THR A 200 -1.22 8.61 7.82
C THR A 200 -0.11 8.92 8.82
N ALA A 201 -0.14 10.11 9.43
CA ALA A 201 0.83 10.50 10.43
C ALA A 201 0.80 9.55 11.63
N GLY A 202 -0.38 9.26 12.18
CA GLY A 202 -0.51 8.40 13.38
C GLY A 202 -0.10 6.94 13.16
N LEU A 203 -0.17 6.45 11.92
CA LEU A 203 0.23 5.08 11.58
C LEU A 203 1.73 4.94 11.21
N LEU A 204 2.44 6.04 10.96
CA LEU A 204 3.86 5.99 10.59
C LEU A 204 4.77 5.74 11.82
N PRO A 205 5.92 5.06 11.67
CA PRO A 205 6.98 5.07 12.67
C PRO A 205 7.44 6.49 13.01
N ASP A 206 7.87 6.71 14.25
CA ASP A 206 8.12 8.05 14.79
C ASP A 206 9.16 8.85 13.98
N HIS A 207 10.33 8.27 13.68
CA HIS A 207 11.39 8.96 12.93
C HIS A 207 10.97 9.30 11.49
N LEU A 208 10.15 8.46 10.85
CA LEU A 208 9.61 8.77 9.52
C LEU A 208 8.53 9.83 9.59
N ARG A 209 7.69 9.80 10.62
CA ARG A 209 6.67 10.83 10.85
C ARG A 209 7.34 12.21 10.98
N GLU A 210 8.42 12.29 11.75
CA GLU A 210 9.25 13.49 11.88
C GLU A 210 9.96 13.83 10.56
N GLY A 211 10.55 12.83 9.90
CA GLY A 211 11.24 13.00 8.62
C GLY A 211 10.34 13.58 7.54
N PHE A 212 9.04 13.24 7.52
CA PHE A 212 8.05 13.82 6.61
C PHE A 212 7.46 15.16 7.09
N GLY A 213 7.92 15.68 8.23
CA GLY A 213 7.56 17.00 8.75
C GLY A 213 6.21 17.06 9.48
N PHE A 214 5.67 15.92 9.93
CA PHE A 214 4.43 15.93 10.71
C PHE A 214 4.71 16.32 12.17
N THR A 215 4.04 17.38 12.65
CA THR A 215 4.05 17.70 14.08
C THR A 215 3.19 16.70 14.86
N TRP A 216 3.83 15.89 15.70
CA TRP A 216 3.15 14.87 16.48
C TRP A 216 3.59 14.92 17.94
N GLY A 217 2.65 15.19 18.83
CA GLY A 217 2.86 15.13 20.28
C GLY A 217 1.81 14.27 20.95
N GLU A 218 1.81 14.26 22.29
CA GLU A 218 0.92 13.40 23.06
C GLU A 218 -0.57 13.66 22.78
N SER A 219 -0.94 14.92 22.49
CA SER A 219 -2.34 15.27 22.21
C SER A 219 -2.85 14.61 20.93
N GLN A 220 -2.00 14.55 19.89
CA GLN A 220 -2.27 13.92 18.62
C GLN A 220 -2.33 12.40 18.80
N ALA A 221 -1.38 11.82 19.53
CA ALA A 221 -1.37 10.40 19.88
C ALA A 221 -2.66 9.97 20.61
N ARG A 222 -3.06 10.70 21.67
CA ARG A 222 -4.31 10.42 22.40
C ARG A 222 -5.55 10.53 21.50
N ARG A 223 -5.58 11.51 20.59
CA ARG A 223 -6.67 11.65 19.61
C ARG A 223 -6.68 10.50 18.62
N PHE A 224 -5.52 10.06 18.14
CA PHE A 224 -5.39 8.96 17.20
C PHE A 224 -5.90 7.66 17.83
N GLU A 225 -5.45 7.34 19.05
CA GLU A 225 -5.94 6.19 19.82
C GLU A 225 -7.45 6.22 20.06
N ARG A 226 -8.03 7.40 20.30
CA ARG A 226 -9.49 7.54 20.42
C ARG A 226 -10.19 7.32 19.09
N THR A 227 -9.65 7.86 17.99
CA THR A 227 -10.17 7.67 16.64
C THR A 227 -10.12 6.19 16.25
N MET A 228 -8.98 5.52 16.41
CA MET A 228 -8.84 4.09 16.06
C MET A 228 -9.75 3.21 16.91
N ARG A 229 -9.86 3.47 18.23
CA ARG A 229 -10.84 2.76 19.07
C ARG A 229 -12.29 2.99 18.64
N LEU A 230 -12.64 4.19 18.21
CA LEU A 230 -13.98 4.46 17.67
C LEU A 230 -14.20 3.70 16.36
N VAL A 231 -13.23 3.71 15.45
CA VAL A 231 -13.29 2.95 14.20
C VAL A 231 -13.42 1.45 14.51
N GLY A 232 -12.63 0.89 15.42
CA GLY A 232 -12.73 -0.51 15.84
C GLY A 232 -14.06 -0.88 16.49
N ARG A 233 -14.78 0.08 17.07
CA ARG A 233 -16.16 -0.13 17.55
C ARG A 233 -17.18 -0.03 16.42
N VAL A 234 -17.06 0.93 15.53
CA VAL A 234 -18.11 1.22 14.54
C VAL A 234 -17.96 0.35 13.29
N TYR A 235 -16.75 0.26 12.74
CA TYR A 235 -16.50 -0.36 11.44
C TYR A 235 -16.92 -1.82 11.38
N PRO A 236 -16.56 -2.71 12.34
CA PRO A 236 -16.95 -4.13 12.26
C PRO A 236 -18.47 -4.38 12.30
N ARG A 237 -19.25 -3.39 12.78
CA ARG A 237 -20.72 -3.45 12.85
C ARG A 237 -21.39 -2.99 11.54
N LEU A 238 -20.64 -2.41 10.61
CA LEU A 238 -21.18 -2.04 9.30
C LEU A 238 -21.55 -3.29 8.49
N PRO A 239 -22.61 -3.21 7.66
CA PRO A 239 -22.97 -4.30 6.76
C PRO A 239 -21.78 -4.72 5.88
N GLN A 240 -21.60 -6.02 5.69
CA GLN A 240 -20.47 -6.56 4.91
C GLN A 240 -20.40 -5.96 3.50
N ARG A 241 -21.53 -5.71 2.84
CA ARG A 241 -21.59 -5.07 1.52
C ARG A 241 -20.94 -3.69 1.51
N VAL A 242 -21.06 -2.93 2.59
CA VAL A 242 -20.42 -1.61 2.74
C VAL A 242 -18.92 -1.78 2.98
N ARG A 243 -18.55 -2.69 3.88
CA ARG A 243 -17.14 -2.97 4.20
C ARG A 243 -16.35 -3.46 2.99
N HIS A 244 -16.97 -4.31 2.16
CA HIS A 244 -16.35 -4.94 1.00
C HIS A 244 -16.56 -4.18 -0.31
N TRP A 245 -17.30 -3.07 -0.28
CA TRP A 245 -17.60 -2.27 -1.47
C TRP A 245 -16.34 -1.87 -2.26
N PRO A 246 -15.21 -1.46 -1.64
CA PRO A 246 -14.01 -1.11 -2.39
C PRO A 246 -13.49 -2.26 -3.26
N ARG A 247 -13.43 -3.49 -2.72
CA ARG A 247 -13.04 -4.69 -3.48
C ARG A 247 -13.91 -4.84 -4.72
N ASP A 248 -15.23 -4.80 -4.54
CA ASP A 248 -16.19 -5.00 -5.62
C ASP A 248 -16.09 -3.89 -6.68
N TYR A 249 -15.94 -2.64 -6.24
CA TYR A 249 -15.77 -1.48 -7.10
C TYR A 249 -14.51 -1.57 -7.97
N TYR A 250 -13.34 -1.87 -7.38
CA TYR A 250 -12.08 -1.91 -8.12
C TYR A 250 -11.94 -3.16 -9.00
N LEU A 251 -12.50 -4.30 -8.60
CA LEU A 251 -12.57 -5.48 -9.46
C LEU A 251 -13.52 -5.28 -10.63
N GLY A 252 -14.67 -4.63 -10.41
CA GLY A 252 -15.63 -4.32 -11.47
C GLY A 252 -15.10 -3.37 -12.54
N GLN A 253 -14.03 -2.63 -12.26
CA GLN A 253 -13.34 -1.77 -13.24
C GLN A 253 -12.40 -2.54 -14.17
N LEU A 254 -12.07 -3.79 -13.87
CA LEU A 254 -11.26 -4.64 -14.75
C LEU A 254 -12.14 -5.21 -15.86
N VAL A 255 -12.27 -4.45 -16.95
CA VAL A 255 -12.86 -4.95 -18.19
C VAL A 255 -11.86 -5.88 -18.86
N VAL A 256 -12.19 -7.17 -18.93
CA VAL A 256 -11.51 -8.15 -19.76
C VAL A 256 -12.32 -8.27 -21.05
N GLU A 257 -11.70 -8.05 -22.21
CA GLU A 257 -12.39 -8.26 -23.50
C GLU A 257 -12.88 -9.72 -23.57
N PRO A 258 -14.14 -9.97 -23.97
CA PRO A 258 -14.62 -11.32 -24.15
C PRO A 258 -13.79 -12.01 -25.24
N LYS A 259 -13.39 -13.27 -25.00
CA LYS A 259 -12.76 -14.11 -26.03
C LYS A 259 -13.66 -14.11 -27.27
N VAL A 260 -13.16 -13.60 -28.38
CA VAL A 260 -13.76 -13.90 -29.69
C VAL A 260 -13.66 -15.42 -29.84
N PRO A 261 -14.77 -16.16 -30.04
CA PRO A 261 -14.69 -17.58 -30.34
C PRO A 261 -13.89 -17.71 -31.63
N HIS A 262 -12.75 -18.38 -31.59
CA HIS A 262 -12.10 -18.83 -32.81
C HIS A 262 -13.05 -19.85 -33.44
N ALA A 263 -13.67 -19.45 -34.55
CA ALA A 263 -14.43 -20.32 -35.46
C ALA A 263 -13.48 -21.27 -36.19
#